data_AF-A0A5C7P6E9-F1
#
_entry.id   AF-A0A5C7P6E9-F1
#
_cell.length_a   1.000
_cell.length_b   1.000
_cell.length_c   1.000
_cell.angle_alpha   90.00
_cell.angle_beta   90.00
_cell.angle_gamma   90.00
#
_symmetry.space_group_name_H-M   'P 1'
#
loop_
_entity.id
_entity.type
_entity.pdbx_description
1 polymer ?
#
loop_
_entity_poly.entity_id
_entity_poly.type
_entity_poly.pdbx_seq_one_letter_code
_entity_poly.pdbx_strand_id
1 'polypeptide(L)'
;MPGTACFIRDIDLDGQPAKFYCAQRPTGCTNHFVAVSDATTTRLYPSNHRGQIDSFIPAQTHNTPDADEAFRAEGYTVHPILRAEKATLVYQGDFGFAHSVVHVRDLEVRITPYAQYTQAVEATFTPKGKRNRRSMTQHYKPTLVVLEGWVDVRVPDTYAPRGDHEVSRALSCASSWCDEAGAAVDVAVTAGARLLADYRGHNCY
;
A
#
# COMPACT_ATOMS: atom_id res chain seq x y z
N MET A 1 5.29 -19.31 2.90
CA MET A 1 5.58 -17.87 2.73
C MET A 1 6.01 -17.30 4.07
N PRO A 2 6.99 -16.38 4.11
CA PRO A 2 7.29 -15.63 5.33
C PRO A 2 6.07 -14.79 5.75
N GLY A 3 5.98 -14.41 7.03
CA GLY A 3 4.98 -13.45 7.45
C GLY A 3 5.28 -12.05 6.88
N THR A 4 4.31 -11.17 6.87
CA THR A 4 4.51 -9.74 6.52
C THR A 4 4.38 -8.90 7.77
N ALA A 5 5.26 -7.92 7.95
CA ALA A 5 5.12 -6.87 8.95
C ALA A 5 5.20 -5.49 8.28
N CYS A 6 4.33 -4.58 8.69
CA CYS A 6 4.24 -3.23 8.15
C CYS A 6 4.31 -2.23 9.30
N PHE A 7 5.26 -1.30 9.21
CA PHE A 7 5.26 -0.12 10.05
C PHE A 7 4.01 0.71 9.75
N ILE A 8 3.32 1.19 10.79
CA ILE A 8 2.09 1.98 10.66
C ILE A 8 2.35 3.43 11.03
N ARG A 9 2.95 3.66 12.20
CA ARG A 9 3.24 5.01 12.72
C ARG A 9 4.16 4.93 13.92
N ASP A 10 4.80 6.06 14.21
CA ASP A 10 5.41 6.29 15.51
C ASP A 10 4.32 6.56 16.55
N ILE A 11 4.53 6.07 17.76
CA ILE A 11 3.68 6.29 18.92
C ILE A 11 4.54 6.66 20.12
N ASP A 12 3.93 7.30 21.10
CA ASP A 12 4.53 7.52 22.41
C ASP A 12 3.90 6.51 23.38
N LEU A 13 4.75 5.71 24.04
CA LEU A 13 4.36 4.77 25.06
C LEU A 13 4.92 5.25 26.40
N ASP A 14 4.09 5.96 27.16
CA ASP A 14 4.45 6.49 28.49
C ASP A 14 5.75 7.31 28.51
N GLY A 15 5.96 8.14 27.50
CA GLY A 15 7.16 8.98 27.35
C GLY A 15 8.33 8.29 26.66
N GLN A 16 8.14 7.05 26.17
CA GLN A 16 9.12 6.33 25.37
C GLN A 16 8.70 6.31 23.89
N PRO A 17 9.58 6.74 22.97
CA PRO A 17 9.30 6.62 21.54
C PRO A 17 9.21 5.16 21.15
N ALA A 18 8.12 4.78 20.50
CA ALA A 18 7.86 3.43 20.07
C ALA A 18 7.29 3.41 18.65
N LYS A 19 7.41 2.27 17.98
CA LYS A 19 6.95 2.09 16.61
C LYS A 19 5.81 1.08 16.58
N PHE A 20 4.72 1.42 15.92
CA PHE A 20 3.56 0.54 15.79
C PHE A 20 3.61 -0.23 14.48
N TYR A 21 3.44 -1.56 14.57
CA TYR A 21 3.46 -2.49 13.44
C TYR A 21 2.18 -3.33 13.37
N CYS A 22 1.77 -3.62 12.14
CA CYS A 22 0.78 -4.63 11.80
C CYS A 22 1.50 -5.83 11.17
N ALA A 23 1.28 -7.05 11.66
CA ALA A 23 1.98 -8.23 11.21
C ALA A 23 1.06 -9.44 11.04
N GLN A 24 1.23 -10.22 9.99
CA GLN A 24 0.43 -11.42 9.72
C GLN A 24 1.27 -12.55 9.15
N ARG A 25 1.05 -13.76 9.67
CA ARG A 25 1.61 -14.99 9.10
C ARG A 25 0.61 -15.60 8.11
N PRO A 26 1.05 -16.40 7.11
CA PRO A 26 0.16 -16.90 6.04
C PRO A 26 -1.08 -17.66 6.51
N THR A 27 -1.00 -18.33 7.66
CA THR A 27 -2.09 -19.13 8.23
C THR A 27 -2.67 -18.52 9.51
N GLY A 28 -2.35 -17.24 9.79
CA GLY A 28 -2.68 -16.59 11.05
C GLY A 28 -3.57 -15.36 10.90
N CYS A 29 -4.16 -14.94 12.00
CA CYS A 29 -4.83 -13.65 12.12
C CYS A 29 -3.81 -12.50 12.03
N THR A 30 -4.29 -11.33 11.59
CA THR A 30 -3.52 -10.09 11.67
C THR A 30 -3.27 -9.74 13.15
N ASN A 31 -2.00 -9.74 13.53
CA ASN A 31 -1.52 -9.32 14.84
C ASN A 31 -1.00 -7.88 14.78
N HIS A 32 -1.01 -7.22 15.92
CA HIS A 32 -0.51 -5.86 16.06
C HIS A 32 0.55 -5.85 17.15
N PHE A 33 1.62 -5.10 16.92
CA PHE A 33 2.76 -5.06 17.80
C PHE A 33 3.25 -3.63 17.97
N VAL A 34 3.71 -3.32 19.17
CA VAL A 34 4.46 -2.10 19.45
C VAL A 34 5.91 -2.50 19.72
N ALA A 35 6.82 -1.97 18.92
CA ALA A 35 8.25 -2.13 19.10
C ALA A 35 8.81 -0.95 19.89
N VAL A 36 9.36 -1.23 21.06
CA VAL A 36 10.08 -0.25 21.88
C VAL A 36 11.56 -0.57 21.78
N SER A 37 12.34 0.37 21.25
CA SER A 37 13.77 0.20 21.03
C SER A 37 14.55 1.10 21.99
N ASP A 38 15.57 0.53 22.64
CA ASP A 38 16.61 1.27 23.34
C ASP A 38 17.90 1.28 22.52
N ALA A 39 19.02 1.72 23.11
CA ALA A 39 20.31 1.82 22.41
C ALA A 39 20.86 0.48 21.90
N THR A 40 20.35 -0.65 22.39
CA THR A 40 20.93 -1.99 22.16
C THR A 40 19.91 -3.07 21.87
N THR A 41 18.67 -2.89 22.31
CA THR A 41 17.62 -3.91 22.26
C THR A 41 16.31 -3.36 21.76
N THR A 42 15.51 -4.24 21.15
CA THR A 42 14.14 -3.96 20.77
C THR A 42 13.22 -4.99 21.40
N ARG A 43 12.18 -4.51 22.07
CA ARG A 43 11.15 -5.32 22.71
C ARG A 43 9.86 -5.20 21.91
N LEU A 44 9.29 -6.35 21.54
CA LEU A 44 8.04 -6.43 20.79
C LEU A 44 6.89 -6.77 21.75
N TYR A 45 5.98 -5.83 21.92
CA TYR A 45 4.80 -5.97 22.77
C TYR A 45 3.58 -6.25 21.90
N PRO A 46 2.79 -7.30 22.18
CA PRO A 46 1.48 -7.45 21.58
C PRO A 46 0.61 -6.23 21.90
N SER A 47 -0.11 -5.74 20.91
CA SER A 47 -1.01 -4.61 21.07
C SER A 47 -2.34 -4.87 20.38
N ASN A 48 -3.32 -4.03 20.66
CA ASN A 48 -4.53 -3.98 19.85
C ASN A 48 -4.29 -3.24 18.51
N HIS A 49 -5.33 -3.16 17.67
CA HIS A 49 -5.29 -2.49 16.35
C HIS A 49 -5.03 -0.97 16.41
N ARG A 50 -5.03 -0.37 17.61
CA ARG A 50 -4.73 1.05 17.82
C ARG A 50 -3.30 1.30 18.31
N GLY A 51 -2.55 0.25 18.61
CA GLY A 51 -1.22 0.33 19.21
C GLY A 51 -1.25 0.51 20.73
N GLN A 52 -2.36 0.16 21.40
CA GLN A 52 -2.39 0.12 22.87
C GLN A 52 -1.95 -1.26 23.35
N ILE A 53 -1.06 -1.28 24.34
CA ILE A 53 -0.53 -2.49 24.96
C ILE A 53 -1.34 -2.75 26.23
N ASP A 54 -1.91 -3.95 26.34
CA ASP A 54 -2.65 -4.37 27.54
C ASP A 54 -1.75 -5.03 28.59
N SER A 55 -0.54 -5.46 28.21
CA SER A 55 0.46 -6.10 29.07
C SER A 55 1.88 -5.65 28.72
N PHE A 56 2.59 -5.08 29.68
CA PHE A 56 4.01 -4.67 29.54
C PHE A 56 4.98 -5.86 29.62
N ILE A 57 4.53 -7.06 29.30
CA ILE A 57 5.39 -8.24 29.13
C ILE A 57 5.69 -8.35 27.63
N PRO A 58 6.96 -8.20 27.20
CA PRO A 58 7.32 -8.34 25.80
C PRO A 58 7.10 -9.79 25.37
N ALA A 59 6.49 -9.99 24.21
CA ALA A 59 6.40 -11.31 23.61
C ALA A 59 7.80 -11.80 23.19
N GLN A 60 8.62 -10.88 22.68
CA GLN A 60 9.95 -11.16 22.15
C GLN A 60 10.90 -9.98 22.42
N THR A 61 12.17 -10.29 22.61
CA THR A 61 13.24 -9.32 22.84
C THR A 61 14.41 -9.67 21.95
N HIS A 62 14.92 -8.68 21.24
CA HIS A 62 15.98 -8.82 20.25
C HIS A 62 17.15 -7.91 20.60
N ASN A 63 18.38 -8.39 20.41
CA ASN A 63 19.62 -7.65 20.65
C ASN A 63 19.96 -6.74 19.44
N THR A 64 19.01 -5.92 19.02
CA THR A 64 19.19 -4.89 18.00
C THR A 64 18.39 -3.64 18.38
N PRO A 65 18.93 -2.42 18.17
CA PRO A 65 18.17 -1.18 18.32
C PRO A 65 17.22 -0.92 17.13
N ASP A 66 17.31 -1.69 16.03
CA ASP A 66 16.45 -1.52 14.87
C ASP A 66 15.22 -2.43 14.96
N ALA A 67 14.05 -1.81 15.11
CA ALA A 67 12.77 -2.51 15.11
C ALA A 67 12.50 -3.31 13.84
N ASP A 68 12.93 -2.82 12.67
CA ASP A 68 12.73 -3.57 11.42
C ASP A 68 13.60 -4.83 11.40
N GLU A 69 14.81 -4.76 11.95
CA GLU A 69 15.69 -5.93 12.11
C GLU A 69 15.10 -6.94 13.09
N ALA A 70 14.50 -6.49 14.20
CA ALA A 70 13.80 -7.35 15.14
C ALA A 70 12.64 -8.13 14.48
N PHE A 71 11.84 -7.48 13.62
CA PHE A 71 10.80 -8.19 12.86
C PHE A 71 11.37 -9.17 11.81
N ARG A 72 12.50 -8.82 11.16
CA ARG A 72 13.18 -9.73 10.23
C ARG A 72 13.72 -10.96 10.93
N ALA A 73 14.26 -10.82 12.15
CA ALA A 73 14.72 -11.94 12.98
C ALA A 73 13.58 -12.92 13.32
N GLU A 74 12.34 -12.45 13.38
CA GLU A 74 11.13 -13.24 13.61
C GLU A 74 10.54 -13.90 12.35
N GLY A 75 11.23 -13.76 11.22
CA GLY A 75 10.81 -14.31 9.93
C GLY A 75 9.71 -13.49 9.24
N TYR A 76 9.53 -12.22 9.62
CA TYR A 76 8.67 -11.29 8.87
C TYR A 76 9.45 -10.57 7.76
N THR A 77 8.78 -10.35 6.64
CA THR A 77 9.21 -9.41 5.61
C THR A 77 8.70 -8.03 5.99
N VAL A 78 9.60 -7.09 6.27
CA VAL A 78 9.27 -5.69 6.53
C VAL A 78 9.38 -4.89 5.24
N HIS A 79 8.24 -4.37 4.76
CA HIS A 79 8.21 -3.59 3.53
C HIS A 79 8.43 -2.09 3.82
N PRO A 80 9.25 -1.40 3.01
CA PRO A 80 9.42 0.04 3.15
C PRO A 80 8.14 0.77 2.80
N ILE A 81 7.91 1.92 3.45
CA ILE A 81 6.82 2.83 3.10
C ILE A 81 7.27 3.76 1.98
N LEU A 82 6.53 3.80 0.89
CA LEU A 82 6.70 4.79 -0.16
C LEU A 82 5.98 6.08 0.23
N ARG A 83 6.70 7.21 0.21
CA ARG A 83 6.11 8.54 0.43
C ARG A 83 6.43 9.46 -0.74
N ALA A 84 5.44 10.24 -1.17
CA ALA A 84 5.62 11.25 -2.21
C ALA A 84 4.73 12.47 -1.95
N GLU A 85 5.31 13.67 -2.03
CA GLU A 85 4.55 14.92 -1.86
C GLU A 85 3.57 15.14 -3.03
N LYS A 86 4.00 14.79 -4.25
CA LYS A 86 3.20 14.88 -5.48
C LYS A 86 3.41 13.63 -6.31
N ALA A 87 2.32 13.00 -6.71
CA ALA A 87 2.35 11.77 -7.49
C ALA A 87 1.13 11.65 -8.40
N THR A 88 1.22 10.73 -9.34
CA THR A 88 0.10 10.28 -10.18
C THR A 88 -0.11 8.80 -9.93
N LEU A 89 -1.35 8.45 -9.57
CA LEU A 89 -1.76 7.08 -9.35
C LEU A 89 -2.48 6.58 -10.59
N VAL A 90 -2.08 5.42 -11.09
CA VAL A 90 -2.81 4.68 -12.12
C VAL A 90 -3.23 3.36 -11.51
N TYR A 91 -4.53 3.10 -11.45
CA TYR A 91 -5.06 1.90 -10.80
C TYR A 91 -6.44 1.53 -11.33
N GLN A 92 -6.79 0.25 -11.25
CA GLN A 92 -8.13 -0.25 -11.54
C GLN A 92 -9.01 -0.14 -10.29
N GLY A 93 -10.25 0.31 -10.46
CA GLY A 93 -11.23 0.34 -9.38
C GLY A 93 -11.74 -1.05 -8.99
N ASP A 94 -12.43 -1.13 -7.85
CA ASP A 94 -12.85 -2.40 -7.22
C ASP A 94 -13.80 -3.25 -8.09
N PHE A 95 -14.49 -2.65 -9.06
CA PHE A 95 -15.39 -3.35 -9.97
C PHE A 95 -14.68 -4.00 -11.17
N GLY A 96 -13.35 -3.85 -11.31
CA GLY A 96 -12.59 -4.49 -12.38
C GLY A 96 -12.84 -3.93 -13.78
N PHE A 97 -13.52 -2.78 -13.91
CA PHE A 97 -13.73 -2.07 -15.16
C PHE A 97 -13.07 -0.70 -15.10
N ALA A 98 -12.41 -0.32 -16.19
CA ALA A 98 -11.69 0.95 -16.37
C ALA A 98 -10.58 1.23 -15.35
N HIS A 99 -9.61 2.02 -15.81
CA HIS A 99 -8.52 2.49 -14.97
C HIS A 99 -8.72 3.97 -14.62
N SER A 100 -8.43 4.30 -13.38
CA SER A 100 -8.40 5.66 -12.88
C SER A 100 -6.98 6.20 -12.94
N VAL A 101 -6.84 7.40 -13.49
CA VAL A 101 -5.62 8.21 -13.41
C VAL A 101 -5.92 9.37 -12.49
N VAL A 102 -5.21 9.47 -11.36
CA VAL A 102 -5.49 10.47 -10.33
C VAL A 102 -4.21 11.19 -9.95
N HIS A 103 -4.22 12.52 -10.09
CA HIS A 103 -3.19 13.38 -9.51
C HIS A 103 -3.43 13.54 -8.02
N VAL A 104 -2.40 13.28 -7.23
CA VAL A 104 -2.49 13.27 -5.77
C VAL A 104 -1.36 14.07 -5.12
N ARG A 105 -1.55 14.36 -3.84
CA ARG A 105 -0.54 14.88 -2.92
C ARG A 105 -0.54 14.09 -1.61
N ASP A 106 0.53 14.24 -0.83
CA ASP A 106 0.68 13.60 0.49
C ASP A 106 0.46 12.08 0.42
N LEU A 107 1.04 11.45 -0.61
CA LEU A 107 0.91 10.03 -0.87
C LEU A 107 1.75 9.25 0.13
N GLU A 108 1.13 8.24 0.72
CA GLU A 108 1.78 7.17 1.44
C GLU A 108 1.27 5.84 0.89
N VAL A 109 2.17 4.94 0.49
CA VAL A 109 1.85 3.57 0.09
C VAL A 109 2.61 2.61 0.98
N ARG A 110 1.89 1.61 1.50
CA ARG A 110 2.44 0.58 2.37
C ARG A 110 1.90 -0.80 1.98
N ILE A 111 2.73 -1.81 2.17
CA ILE A 111 2.30 -3.21 2.06
C ILE A 111 1.95 -3.69 3.45
N THR A 112 0.66 -3.81 3.71
CA THR A 112 0.12 -4.21 5.00
C THR A 112 -0.68 -5.50 4.87
N PRO A 113 -0.76 -6.32 5.92
CA PRO A 113 -1.78 -7.34 5.99
C PRO A 113 -3.19 -6.73 5.99
N TYR A 114 -4.14 -7.40 5.32
CA TYR A 114 -5.55 -7.03 5.28
C TYR A 114 -6.45 -8.25 5.03
N ALA A 115 -7.40 -8.51 5.94
CA ALA A 115 -8.27 -9.67 5.91
C ALA A 115 -7.47 -11.00 5.74
N GLN A 116 -7.78 -11.82 4.74
CA GLN A 116 -7.02 -13.05 4.46
C GLN A 116 -5.69 -12.82 3.71
N TYR A 117 -5.36 -11.58 3.32
CA TYR A 117 -4.18 -11.29 2.49
C TYR A 117 -3.03 -10.76 3.34
N THR A 118 -1.88 -11.41 3.25
CA THR A 118 -0.65 -10.99 3.96
C THR A 118 0.04 -9.80 3.31
N GLN A 119 -0.25 -9.51 2.03
CA GLN A 119 0.42 -8.47 1.24
C GLN A 119 -0.59 -7.63 0.46
N ALA A 120 -1.42 -6.87 1.17
CA ALA A 120 -2.28 -5.88 0.55
C ALA A 120 -1.56 -4.53 0.39
N VAL A 121 -1.78 -3.89 -0.74
CA VAL A 121 -1.27 -2.56 -1.08
C VAL A 121 -2.27 -1.53 -0.56
N GLU A 122 -1.92 -0.83 0.52
CA GLU A 122 -2.72 0.29 1.02
C GLU A 122 -2.08 1.61 0.58
N ALA A 123 -2.89 2.47 -0.06
CA ALA A 123 -2.48 3.78 -0.50
C ALA A 123 -3.36 4.85 0.14
N THR A 124 -2.76 5.77 0.88
CA THR A 124 -3.45 6.91 1.49
C THR A 124 -2.93 8.21 0.90
N PHE A 125 -3.81 9.07 0.40
CA PHE A 125 -3.44 10.24 -0.39
C PHE A 125 -4.53 11.32 -0.36
N THR A 126 -4.21 12.55 -0.76
CA THR A 126 -5.20 13.60 -1.00
C THR A 126 -5.28 13.91 -2.50
N PRO A 127 -6.45 13.74 -3.15
CA PRO A 127 -6.58 14.10 -4.57
C PRO A 127 -6.31 15.60 -4.80
N LYS A 128 -5.71 15.92 -5.95
CA LYS A 128 -5.47 17.30 -6.37
C LYS A 128 -6.77 18.11 -6.35
N GLY A 129 -6.72 19.31 -5.77
CA GLY A 129 -7.88 20.20 -5.65
C GLY A 129 -8.92 19.76 -4.61
N LYS A 130 -8.68 18.68 -3.87
CA LYS A 130 -9.55 18.24 -2.76
C LYS A 130 -8.90 18.52 -1.40
N ARG A 131 -9.75 18.60 -0.37
CA ARG A 131 -9.35 18.84 1.02
C ARG A 131 -9.20 17.54 1.82
N ASN A 132 -10.06 16.56 1.56
CA ASN A 132 -10.14 15.34 2.35
C ASN A 132 -9.16 14.28 1.83
N ARG A 133 -8.45 13.66 2.76
CA ARG A 133 -7.61 12.49 2.51
C ARG A 133 -8.50 11.29 2.16
N ARG A 134 -8.04 10.45 1.24
CA ARG A 134 -8.65 9.19 0.83
C ARG A 134 -7.68 8.04 1.14
N SER A 135 -8.23 6.87 1.36
CA SER A 135 -7.48 5.62 1.42
C SER A 135 -8.10 4.61 0.47
N MET A 136 -7.28 3.75 -0.11
CA MET A 136 -7.71 2.57 -0.86
C MET A 136 -6.79 1.39 -0.53
N THR A 137 -7.33 0.17 -0.60
CA THR A 137 -6.59 -1.06 -0.32
C THR A 137 -6.83 -2.07 -1.43
N GLN A 138 -5.77 -2.46 -2.14
CA GLN A 138 -5.80 -3.49 -3.18
C GLN A 138 -5.14 -4.78 -2.69
N HIS A 139 -5.74 -5.94 -3.00
CA HIS A 139 -5.34 -7.20 -2.39
C HIS A 139 -5.16 -8.37 -3.39
N TYR A 140 -6.22 -8.92 -3.97
CA TYR A 140 -6.18 -10.18 -4.75
C TYR A 140 -5.40 -10.06 -6.07
N LYS A 141 -5.35 -8.85 -6.64
CA LYS A 141 -4.57 -8.51 -7.83
C LYS A 141 -4.35 -6.99 -7.88
N PRO A 142 -3.39 -6.45 -7.12
CA PRO A 142 -3.13 -5.01 -7.15
C PRO A 142 -2.69 -4.59 -8.55
N THR A 143 -3.18 -3.42 -8.97
CA THR A 143 -2.95 -2.77 -10.26
C THR A 143 -2.31 -1.40 -10.10
N LEU A 144 -2.05 -0.98 -8.87
CA LEU A 144 -1.52 0.33 -8.54
C LEU A 144 -0.12 0.56 -9.11
N VAL A 145 0.00 1.60 -9.92
CA VAL A 145 1.28 2.18 -10.37
C VAL A 145 1.37 3.61 -9.87
N VAL A 146 2.55 3.99 -9.40
CA VAL A 146 2.85 5.32 -8.85
C VAL A 146 3.93 6.00 -9.69
N LEU A 147 3.58 7.12 -10.32
CA LEU A 147 4.51 7.99 -11.03
C LEU A 147 4.81 9.24 -10.19
N GLU A 148 6.03 9.76 -10.28
CA GLU A 148 6.40 11.01 -9.62
C GLU A 148 5.73 12.22 -10.28
N GLY A 149 5.24 13.14 -9.46
CA GLY A 149 4.66 14.40 -9.93
C GLY A 149 3.29 14.20 -10.57
N TRP A 150 2.80 15.25 -11.23
CA TRP A 150 1.52 15.23 -11.93
C TRP A 150 1.77 14.98 -13.42
N VAL A 151 1.73 13.71 -13.78
CA VAL A 151 1.93 13.20 -15.13
C VAL A 151 0.57 13.03 -15.79
N ASP A 152 0.42 13.53 -17.00
CA ASP A 152 -0.80 13.32 -17.78
C ASP A 152 -0.75 11.95 -18.46
N VAL A 153 -1.27 10.93 -17.77
CA VAL A 153 -1.39 9.58 -18.33
C VAL A 153 -2.73 9.47 -19.04
N ARG A 154 -2.70 9.24 -20.36
CA ARG A 154 -3.89 9.12 -21.20
C ARG A 154 -4.31 7.67 -21.31
N VAL A 155 -5.40 7.32 -20.64
CA VAL A 155 -6.08 6.04 -20.77
C VAL A 155 -7.36 6.25 -21.59
N PRO A 156 -7.76 5.32 -22.47
CA PRO A 156 -9.03 5.43 -23.19
C PRO A 156 -10.23 5.58 -22.26
N ASP A 157 -11.20 6.40 -22.68
CA ASP A 157 -12.44 6.60 -21.92
C ASP A 157 -13.20 5.29 -21.73
N THR A 158 -13.94 5.20 -20.63
CA THR A 158 -14.74 3.99 -20.32
C THR A 158 -15.93 3.84 -21.27
N TYR A 159 -16.55 4.96 -21.61
CA TYR A 159 -17.73 5.03 -22.45
C TYR A 159 -17.37 5.55 -23.84
N ALA A 160 -18.06 5.04 -24.84
CA ALA A 160 -17.98 5.49 -26.22
C ALA A 160 -19.38 5.76 -26.76
N PRO A 161 -19.54 6.72 -27.69
CA PRO A 161 -20.83 7.00 -28.30
C PRO A 161 -21.29 5.82 -29.16
N ARG A 162 -22.58 5.47 -29.06
CA ARG A 162 -23.27 4.51 -29.92
C ARG A 162 -24.66 5.06 -30.27
N GLY A 163 -24.74 5.76 -31.40
CA GLY A 163 -25.93 6.56 -31.74
C GLY A 163 -26.06 7.74 -30.77
N ASP A 164 -27.27 7.96 -30.25
CA ASP A 164 -27.59 9.05 -29.32
C ASP A 164 -27.34 8.69 -27.84
N HIS A 165 -26.64 7.58 -27.57
CA HIS A 165 -26.36 7.09 -26.21
C HIS A 165 -24.87 6.83 -26.00
N GLU A 166 -24.41 7.02 -24.77
CA GLU A 166 -23.12 6.51 -24.31
C GLU A 166 -23.26 5.06 -23.85
N VAL A 167 -22.39 4.20 -24.36
CA VAL A 167 -22.33 2.79 -23.94
C VAL A 167 -20.91 2.46 -23.51
N SER A 168 -20.75 1.45 -22.66
CA SER A 168 -19.41 0.93 -22.35
C SER A 168 -18.70 0.56 -23.65
N ARG A 169 -17.46 1.01 -23.84
CA ARG A 169 -16.72 0.74 -25.08
C ARG A 169 -16.37 -0.75 -25.26
N ALA A 170 -16.35 -1.50 -24.17
CA ALA A 170 -16.07 -2.93 -24.16
C ALA A 170 -16.97 -3.66 -23.15
N LEU A 171 -17.09 -4.97 -23.33
CA LEU A 171 -17.81 -5.83 -22.39
C LEU A 171 -17.11 -5.84 -21.03
N SER A 172 -17.87 -6.12 -19.97
CA SER A 172 -17.37 -6.16 -18.59
C SER A 172 -16.06 -6.97 -18.45
N CYS A 173 -15.99 -8.18 -19.00
CA CYS A 173 -14.81 -9.03 -18.83
C CYS A 173 -13.80 -8.94 -20.00
N ALA A 174 -13.81 -7.86 -20.79
CA ALA A 174 -12.87 -7.71 -21.89
C ALA A 174 -11.43 -7.58 -21.39
N SER A 175 -10.48 -8.29 -22.02
CA SER A 175 -9.06 -8.25 -21.66
C SER A 175 -8.45 -6.86 -21.82
N SER A 176 -9.01 -6.04 -22.71
CA SER A 176 -8.63 -4.65 -22.95
C SER A 176 -8.62 -3.81 -21.67
N TRP A 177 -9.49 -4.13 -20.69
CA TRP A 177 -9.49 -3.46 -19.39
C TRP A 177 -8.22 -3.70 -18.59
N CYS A 178 -7.52 -4.82 -18.78
CA CYS A 178 -6.30 -5.16 -18.07
C CYS A 178 -5.04 -4.54 -18.70
N ASP A 179 -4.99 -4.48 -20.03
CA ASP A 179 -3.72 -4.24 -20.75
C ASP A 179 -3.45 -2.75 -20.99
N GLU A 180 -4.49 -1.96 -21.22
CA GLU A 180 -4.34 -0.59 -21.74
C GLU A 180 -3.71 0.40 -20.77
N ALA A 181 -3.93 0.23 -19.45
CA ALA A 181 -3.29 1.09 -18.47
C ALA A 181 -1.79 0.82 -18.36
N GLY A 182 -1.36 -0.43 -18.55
CA GLY A 182 0.06 -0.76 -18.64
C GLY A 182 0.72 -0.05 -19.81
N ALA A 183 0.10 -0.16 -21.00
CA ALA A 183 0.60 0.53 -22.19
C ALA A 183 0.63 2.06 -22.02
N ALA A 184 -0.39 2.66 -21.39
CA ALA A 184 -0.43 4.10 -21.13
C ALA A 184 0.68 4.55 -20.16
N VAL A 185 0.96 3.75 -19.13
CA VAL A 185 2.09 3.99 -18.22
C VAL A 185 3.43 3.89 -18.95
N ASP A 186 3.62 2.86 -19.78
CA ASP A 186 4.87 2.64 -20.50
C ASP A 186 5.17 3.80 -21.47
N VAL A 187 4.14 4.34 -22.13
CA VAL A 187 4.25 5.55 -22.96
C VAL A 187 4.69 6.75 -22.12
N ALA A 188 4.07 6.97 -20.95
CA ALA A 188 4.44 8.08 -20.08
C ALA A 188 5.88 7.97 -19.55
N VAL A 189 6.32 6.76 -19.18
CA VAL A 189 7.70 6.51 -18.73
C VAL A 189 8.70 6.74 -19.86
N THR A 190 8.39 6.25 -21.08
CA THR A 190 9.22 6.50 -22.27
C THR A 190 9.33 7.99 -22.59
N ALA A 191 8.27 8.76 -22.33
CA ALA A 191 8.25 10.21 -22.47
C ALA A 191 9.00 10.97 -21.35
N GLY A 192 9.57 10.25 -20.36
CA GLY A 192 10.40 10.80 -19.29
C GLY A 192 9.74 10.86 -17.91
N ALA A 193 8.54 10.31 -17.73
CA ALA A 193 7.95 10.20 -16.39
C ALA A 193 8.76 9.24 -15.50
N ARG A 194 9.04 9.66 -14.26
CA ARG A 194 9.74 8.80 -13.30
C ARG A 194 8.75 7.85 -12.62
N LEU A 195 8.98 6.55 -12.76
CA LEU A 195 8.29 5.51 -12.00
C LEU A 195 8.80 5.47 -10.56
N LEU A 196 7.93 5.68 -9.57
CA LEU A 196 8.26 5.57 -8.15
C LEU A 196 8.08 4.16 -7.63
N ALA A 197 6.97 3.52 -8.00
CA ALA A 197 6.69 2.14 -7.65
C ALA A 197 5.67 1.53 -8.60
N ASP A 198 5.79 0.22 -8.78
CA ASP A 198 4.86 -0.60 -9.53
C ASP A 198 4.43 -1.77 -8.64
N TYR A 199 3.16 -1.80 -8.29
CA TYR A 199 2.57 -2.85 -7.45
C TYR A 199 1.71 -3.82 -8.26
N ARG A 200 1.77 -3.77 -9.61
CA ARG A 200 1.05 -4.71 -10.46
C ARG A 200 1.50 -6.14 -10.14
N GLY A 201 0.55 -7.00 -9.76
CA GLY A 201 0.86 -8.39 -9.42
C GLY A 201 1.70 -8.55 -8.14
N HIS A 202 1.77 -7.54 -7.27
CA HIS A 202 2.56 -7.63 -6.04
C HIS A 202 2.20 -8.85 -5.16
N ASN A 203 0.97 -9.33 -5.24
CA ASN A 203 0.45 -10.46 -4.47
C ASN A 203 0.16 -11.72 -5.33
N CYS A 204 0.74 -11.83 -6.54
CA CYS A 204 0.47 -12.96 -7.44
C CYS A 204 1.41 -14.17 -7.26
N TYR A 205 1.99 -14.36 -6.08
CA TYR A 205 2.82 -15.52 -5.73
C TYR A 205 2.46 -16.08 -4.36
#